data_AF-A0A6P0XY36-F1
#
_entry.id   AF-A0A6P0XY36-F1
#
_cell.length_a   1.000
_cell.length_b   1.000
_cell.length_c   1.000
_cell.angle_alpha   90.00
_cell.angle_beta   90.00
_cell.angle_gamma   90.00
#
_symmetry.space_group_name_H-M   'P 1'
#
loop_
_entity.id
_entity.type
_entity.pdbx_description
1 polymer ?
#
loop_
_entity_poly.entity_id
_entity_poly.type
_entity_poly.pdbx_seq_one_letter_code
_entity_poly.pdbx_strand_id
1 'polypeptide(L)'
;SNQKLLTQGRLASIVIVGLGLIFSFNITNINDIWGWLTLGLGTGLFIPLVLRWYWWRFNGYGFAIGTGAGLVAAILTKGVILPVVNNSQIQEYVLFLVPSICSFLGCILGTFLTPATNLETINNFYRVTRPFGFWGVVRKQLPTNIQAKIQAENRRDIMGALIATPWQLVLFLMGIMLMMKQWDNFGILLLIFILLSIGLYFTWFRYLDKI
;
A
#
# COMPACT_ATOMS: atom_id res chain seq x y z
N SER A 1 33.02 -11.78 -10.16
CA SER A 1 31.57 -11.64 -10.35
C SER A 1 30.89 -10.99 -9.13
N ASN A 2 31.08 -11.47 -7.89
CA ASN A 2 30.46 -10.83 -6.70
C ASN A 2 31.20 -9.58 -6.19
N GLN A 3 32.54 -9.55 -6.25
CA GLN A 3 33.32 -8.39 -5.78
C GLN A 3 33.01 -7.11 -6.57
N LYS A 4 32.70 -7.20 -7.88
CA LYS A 4 32.27 -6.06 -8.70
C LYS A 4 30.89 -5.53 -8.28
N LEU A 5 29.96 -6.41 -7.90
CA LEU A 5 28.66 -6.01 -7.36
C LEU A 5 28.82 -5.35 -5.99
N LEU A 6 29.71 -5.87 -5.14
CA LEU A 6 30.01 -5.27 -3.84
C LEU A 6 30.66 -3.89 -3.98
N THR A 7 31.58 -3.69 -4.92
CA THR A 7 32.17 -2.36 -5.14
C THR A 7 31.17 -1.38 -5.74
N GLN A 8 30.34 -1.81 -6.70
CA GLN A 8 29.26 -0.98 -7.26
C GLN A 8 28.22 -0.61 -6.19
N GLY A 9 27.84 -1.57 -5.33
CA GLY A 9 26.93 -1.31 -4.21
C GLY A 9 27.52 -0.31 -3.21
N ARG A 10 28.80 -0.46 -2.83
CA ARG A 10 29.48 0.49 -1.95
C ARG A 10 29.57 1.89 -2.57
N LEU A 11 29.91 1.98 -3.87
CA LEU A 11 29.95 3.25 -4.60
C LEU A 11 28.57 3.91 -4.64
N ALA A 12 27.52 3.16 -4.96
CA ALA A 12 26.15 3.66 -4.96
C ALA A 12 25.74 4.18 -3.57
N SER A 13 26.06 3.44 -2.50
CA SER A 13 25.80 3.89 -1.12
C SER A 13 26.53 5.18 -0.78
N ILE A 14 27.82 5.30 -1.12
CA ILE A 14 28.60 6.53 -0.88
C ILE A 14 27.99 7.70 -1.64
N VAL A 15 27.60 7.50 -2.90
CA VAL A 15 26.96 8.54 -3.73
C VAL A 15 25.61 8.96 -3.14
N ILE A 16 24.76 8.00 -2.76
CA ILE A 16 23.45 8.29 -2.17
C ILE A 16 23.60 9.05 -0.84
N VAL A 17 24.52 8.64 0.02
CA VAL A 17 24.80 9.33 1.29
C VAL A 17 25.34 10.74 1.04
N GLY A 18 26.29 10.90 0.10
CA GLY A 18 26.83 12.20 -0.28
C GLY A 18 25.74 13.16 -0.77
N LEU A 19 24.88 12.70 -1.68
CA LEU A 19 23.73 13.48 -2.16
C LEU A 19 22.76 13.80 -1.02
N GLY A 20 22.46 12.84 -0.16
CA GLY A 20 21.59 13.03 1.00
C GLY A 20 22.11 14.11 1.96
N LEU A 21 23.42 14.13 2.22
CA LEU A 21 24.06 15.17 3.05
C LEU A 21 23.97 16.56 2.40
N ILE A 22 24.22 16.65 1.09
CA ILE A 22 24.11 17.93 0.36
C ILE A 22 22.68 18.47 0.41
N PHE A 23 21.68 17.61 0.19
CA PHE A 23 20.28 18.00 0.26
C PHE A 23 19.85 18.36 1.70
N SER A 24 20.42 17.69 2.71
CA SER A 24 20.11 17.94 4.13
C SER A 24 20.30 19.41 4.52
N PHE A 25 21.34 20.08 4.01
CA PHE A 25 21.60 21.49 4.31
C PHE A 25 20.52 22.45 3.78
N ASN A 26 19.71 22.02 2.81
CA ASN A 26 18.66 22.83 2.20
C ASN A 26 17.26 22.56 2.80
N ILE A 27 17.15 21.65 3.78
CA ILE A 27 15.87 21.29 4.40
C ILE A 27 15.59 22.26 5.54
N THR A 28 14.65 23.18 5.32
CA THR A 28 14.16 24.10 6.35
C THR A 28 13.08 23.45 7.22
N ASN A 29 12.25 22.58 6.64
CA ASN A 29 11.14 21.94 7.34
C ASN A 29 11.08 20.43 7.04
N ILE A 30 11.33 19.64 8.08
CA ILE A 30 11.32 18.16 8.02
C ILE A 30 9.88 17.66 7.82
N ASN A 31 8.89 18.30 8.45
CA ASN A 31 7.49 17.88 8.37
C ASN A 31 6.94 18.01 6.96
N ASP A 32 7.31 19.05 6.20
CA ASP A 32 6.84 19.25 4.83
C ASP A 32 7.36 18.16 3.89
N ILE A 33 8.62 17.74 4.08
CA ILE A 33 9.22 16.66 3.28
C ILE A 33 8.57 15.33 3.64
N TRP A 34 8.39 15.04 4.93
CA TRP A 34 7.71 13.82 5.36
C TRP A 34 6.26 13.79 4.87
N GLY A 35 5.52 14.88 4.99
CA GLY A 35 4.16 15.00 4.48
C GLY A 35 4.10 14.73 2.98
N TRP A 36 5.02 15.30 2.20
CA TRP A 36 5.10 15.03 0.77
C TRP A 36 5.48 13.60 0.40
N LEU A 37 6.42 13.00 1.13
CA LEU A 37 6.85 11.64 0.87
C LEU A 37 5.74 10.63 1.22
N THR A 38 5.08 10.83 2.36
CA THR A 38 4.05 9.92 2.86
C THR A 38 2.70 10.10 2.15
N LEU A 39 2.22 11.35 2.00
CA LEU A 39 0.93 11.64 1.40
C LEU A 39 0.99 11.83 -0.12
N GLY A 40 2.06 12.41 -0.66
CA GLY A 40 2.20 12.62 -2.09
C GLY A 40 2.70 11.38 -2.82
N LEU A 41 3.95 11.01 -2.59
CA LEU A 41 4.57 9.86 -3.27
C LEU A 41 3.98 8.52 -2.80
N GLY A 42 3.72 8.40 -1.50
CA GLY A 42 3.15 7.18 -0.91
C GLY A 42 1.79 6.82 -1.50
N THR A 43 0.92 7.80 -1.73
CA THR A 43 -0.43 7.54 -2.31
C THR A 43 -0.38 7.17 -3.78
N GLY A 44 0.50 7.81 -4.55
CA GLY A 44 0.74 7.47 -5.96
C GLY A 44 1.16 6.01 -6.15
N LEU A 45 1.90 5.44 -5.20
CA LEU A 45 2.32 4.04 -5.17
C LEU A 45 1.27 3.10 -4.57
N PHE A 46 0.54 3.56 -3.57
CA PHE A 46 -0.42 2.74 -2.82
C PHE A 46 -1.55 2.21 -3.71
N ILE A 47 -2.07 3.03 -4.63
CA ILE A 47 -3.20 2.66 -5.47
C ILE A 47 -2.89 1.44 -6.37
N PRO A 48 -1.82 1.44 -7.20
CA PRO A 48 -1.42 0.27 -7.98
C PRO A 48 -1.19 -0.98 -7.14
N LEU A 49 -0.65 -0.83 -5.92
CA LEU A 49 -0.38 -1.93 -4.99
C LEU A 49 -1.65 -2.55 -4.40
N VAL A 50 -2.72 -1.77 -4.26
CA VAL A 50 -4.04 -2.28 -3.86
C VAL A 50 -4.72 -2.91 -5.07
N LEU A 51 -4.78 -2.20 -6.20
CA LEU A 51 -5.56 -2.61 -7.37
C LEU A 51 -5.18 -3.99 -7.91
N ARG A 52 -3.89 -4.35 -7.83
CA ARG A 52 -3.37 -5.67 -8.24
C ARG A 52 -4.01 -6.86 -7.54
N TRP A 53 -4.54 -6.67 -6.32
CA TRP A 53 -5.15 -7.75 -5.55
C TRP A 53 -6.63 -7.92 -5.86
N TYR A 54 -7.33 -6.83 -6.16
CA TYR A 54 -8.79 -6.84 -6.29
C TYR A 54 -9.26 -6.95 -7.75
N TRP A 55 -8.43 -6.60 -8.73
CA TRP A 55 -8.84 -6.51 -10.14
C TRP A 55 -8.12 -7.52 -11.04
N TRP A 56 -8.86 -8.51 -11.53
CA TRP A 56 -8.31 -9.62 -12.33
C TRP A 56 -7.65 -9.22 -13.66
N ARG A 57 -8.07 -8.10 -14.25
CA ARG A 57 -7.54 -7.60 -15.54
C ARG A 57 -6.28 -6.75 -15.36
N PHE A 58 -5.97 -6.35 -14.13
CA PHE A 58 -4.86 -5.45 -13.86
C PHE A 58 -3.53 -6.10 -14.25
N ASN A 59 -2.78 -5.42 -15.12
CA ASN A 59 -1.55 -5.94 -15.70
C ASN A 59 -0.33 -5.11 -15.28
N GLY A 60 0.86 -5.60 -15.59
CA GLY A 60 2.12 -4.93 -15.24
C GLY A 60 2.28 -3.54 -15.87
N TYR A 61 1.69 -3.31 -17.05
CA TYR A 61 1.72 -2.00 -17.71
C TYR A 61 0.82 -0.98 -17.01
N GLY A 62 -0.39 -1.37 -16.60
CA GLY A 62 -1.28 -0.56 -15.77
C GLY A 62 -0.65 -0.20 -14.42
N PHE A 63 0.11 -1.13 -13.83
CA PHE A 63 0.91 -0.84 -12.64
C PHE A 63 1.98 0.22 -12.89
N ALA A 64 2.77 0.07 -13.97
CA ALA A 64 3.84 1.00 -14.30
C ALA A 64 3.32 2.41 -14.67
N ILE A 65 2.30 2.48 -15.52
CA ILE A 65 1.69 3.74 -15.97
C ILE A 65 0.99 4.45 -14.81
N GLY A 66 0.22 3.73 -13.99
CA GLY A 66 -0.42 4.31 -12.81
C GLY A 66 0.58 4.83 -11.78
N THR A 67 1.62 4.04 -11.48
CA THR A 67 2.71 4.47 -10.59
C THR A 67 3.41 5.72 -11.13
N GLY A 68 3.77 5.72 -12.42
CA GLY A 68 4.41 6.86 -13.07
C GLY A 68 3.53 8.12 -13.03
N ALA A 69 2.24 7.98 -13.37
CA ALA A 69 1.28 9.09 -13.33
C ALA A 69 1.12 9.65 -11.91
N GLY A 70 1.03 8.79 -10.89
CA GLY A 70 0.96 9.20 -9.49
C GLY A 70 2.21 9.94 -9.01
N LEU A 71 3.40 9.42 -9.32
CA LEU A 71 4.67 10.05 -8.93
C LEU A 71 4.88 11.40 -9.62
N VAL A 72 4.60 11.48 -10.93
CA VAL A 72 4.68 12.75 -11.67
C VAL A 72 3.68 13.76 -11.12
N ALA A 73 2.44 13.33 -10.84
CA ALA A 73 1.44 14.19 -10.22
C ALA A 73 1.87 14.68 -8.83
N ALA A 74 2.50 13.84 -8.00
CA ALA A 74 3.02 14.25 -6.69
C ALA A 74 4.12 15.31 -6.79
N ILE A 75 5.02 15.19 -7.77
CA ILE A 75 6.08 16.17 -8.03
C ILE A 75 5.47 17.49 -8.54
N LEU A 76 4.56 17.42 -9.51
CA LEU A 76 3.87 18.60 -10.06
C LEU A 76 3.03 19.32 -9.00
N THR A 77 2.35 18.56 -8.14
CA THR A 77 1.54 19.13 -7.06
C THR A 77 2.40 19.92 -6.09
N LYS A 78 3.57 19.39 -5.70
CA LYS A 78 4.52 20.11 -4.85
C LYS A 78 5.12 21.33 -5.54
N GLY A 79 5.52 21.22 -6.80
CA GLY A 79 6.21 22.30 -7.51
C GLY A 79 5.30 23.43 -7.98
N VAL A 80 4.04 23.14 -8.32
CA VAL A 80 3.15 24.08 -9.03
C VAL A 80 1.90 24.41 -8.21
N ILE A 81 1.30 23.43 -7.54
CA ILE A 81 -0.02 23.60 -6.91
C ILE A 81 0.10 24.14 -5.47
N LEU A 82 1.03 23.59 -4.67
CA LEU A 82 1.24 24.06 -3.28
C LEU A 82 1.56 25.57 -3.16
N PRO A 83 2.38 26.18 -4.03
CA PRO A 83 2.64 27.63 -3.98
C PRO A 83 1.41 28.51 -4.21
N VAL A 84 0.37 27.98 -4.85
CA VAL A 84 -0.86 28.72 -5.19
C VAL A 84 -1.92 28.58 -4.09
N VAL A 85 -1.85 27.54 -3.27
CA VAL A 85 -2.81 27.25 -2.20
C VAL A 85 -2.28 27.79 -0.88
N ASN A 86 -2.84 28.90 -0.38
CA ASN A 86 -2.37 29.58 0.84
C ASN A 86 -2.77 28.89 2.17
N ASN A 87 -3.61 27.86 2.15
CA ASN A 87 -4.12 27.20 3.36
C ASN A 87 -3.44 25.84 3.58
N SER A 88 -2.70 25.71 4.68
CA SER A 88 -1.92 24.50 5.02
C SER A 88 -2.75 23.23 5.11
N GLN A 89 -3.98 23.30 5.63
CA GLN A 89 -4.83 22.10 5.71
C GLN A 89 -5.26 21.64 4.31
N ILE A 90 -5.59 22.58 3.43
CA ILE A 90 -5.98 22.27 2.05
C ILE A 90 -4.80 21.68 1.28
N GLN A 91 -3.58 22.13 1.54
CA GLN A 91 -2.38 21.61 0.89
C GLN A 91 -2.20 20.10 1.13
N GLU A 92 -2.39 19.60 2.35
CA GLU A 92 -2.27 18.16 2.65
C GLU A 92 -3.32 17.33 1.90
N TYR A 93 -4.58 17.79 1.87
CA TYR A 93 -5.64 17.11 1.12
C TYR A 93 -5.35 17.07 -0.38
N VAL A 94 -4.85 18.17 -0.94
CA VAL A 94 -4.50 18.26 -2.36
C VAL A 94 -3.32 17.34 -2.69
N LEU A 95 -2.33 17.28 -1.78
CA LEU A 95 -1.16 16.41 -1.91
C LEU A 95 -1.52 14.92 -1.88
N PHE A 96 -2.61 14.56 -1.19
CA PHE A 96 -3.16 13.22 -1.20
C PHE A 96 -4.03 12.96 -2.45
N LEU A 97 -5.01 13.84 -2.71
CA LEU A 97 -6.06 13.59 -3.70
C LEU A 97 -5.56 13.64 -5.13
N VAL A 98 -4.74 14.63 -5.50
CA VAL A 98 -4.30 14.81 -6.88
C VAL A 98 -3.45 13.63 -7.36
N PRO A 99 -2.38 13.22 -6.64
CA PRO A 99 -1.60 12.04 -7.03
C PRO A 99 -2.42 10.76 -7.01
N SER A 100 -3.35 10.63 -6.06
CA SER A 100 -4.24 9.48 -5.98
C SER A 100 -5.11 9.33 -7.21
N ILE A 101 -5.82 10.40 -7.60
CA ILE A 101 -6.71 10.38 -8.76
C ILE A 101 -5.90 10.15 -10.05
N CYS A 102 -4.76 10.84 -10.20
CA CYS A 102 -3.88 10.64 -11.36
C CYS A 102 -3.37 9.20 -11.45
N SER A 103 -2.95 8.60 -10.33
CA SER A 103 -2.49 7.21 -10.28
C SER A 103 -3.62 6.24 -10.62
N PHE A 104 -4.81 6.44 -10.06
CA PHE A 104 -5.97 5.61 -10.36
C PHE A 104 -6.39 5.66 -11.82
N LEU A 105 -6.47 6.87 -12.40
CA LEU A 105 -6.76 7.05 -13.83
C LEU A 105 -5.66 6.43 -14.70
N GLY A 106 -4.38 6.62 -14.33
CA GLY A 106 -3.25 6.00 -15.02
C GLY A 106 -3.30 4.48 -14.98
N CYS A 107 -3.69 3.89 -13.84
CA CYS A 107 -3.92 2.46 -13.70
C CYS A 107 -5.03 1.95 -14.63
N ILE A 108 -6.16 2.66 -14.68
CA ILE A 108 -7.30 2.31 -15.55
C ILE A 108 -6.88 2.41 -17.02
N LEU A 109 -6.38 3.56 -17.44
CA LEU A 109 -5.97 3.81 -18.82
C LEU A 109 -4.89 2.82 -19.25
N GLY A 110 -3.85 2.63 -18.44
CA GLY A 110 -2.79 1.68 -18.73
C GLY A 110 -3.30 0.25 -18.87
N THR A 111 -4.26 -0.17 -18.03
CA THR A 111 -4.83 -1.52 -18.09
C THR A 111 -5.72 -1.73 -19.33
N PHE A 112 -6.46 -0.70 -19.78
CA PHE A 112 -7.34 -0.82 -20.94
C PHE A 112 -6.63 -0.62 -22.29
N LEU A 113 -5.57 0.19 -22.33
CA LEU A 113 -4.79 0.45 -23.54
C LEU A 113 -3.76 -0.65 -23.85
N THR A 114 -3.49 -1.55 -22.91
CA THR A 114 -2.52 -2.63 -23.10
C THR A 114 -3.19 -4.00 -23.16
N PRO A 115 -2.58 -4.98 -23.84
CA PRO A 115 -3.15 -6.32 -23.95
C PRO A 115 -3.32 -6.98 -22.58
N ALA A 116 -4.36 -7.79 -22.46
CA ALA A 116 -4.59 -8.59 -21.25
C ALA A 116 -3.45 -9.59 -21.04
N THR A 117 -3.10 -9.84 -19.78
CA THR A 117 -2.12 -10.87 -19.41
C THR A 117 -2.63 -12.26 -19.80
N ASN A 118 -1.71 -13.18 -20.12
CA ASN A 118 -2.05 -14.56 -20.48
C ASN A 118 -2.93 -15.20 -19.38
N LEU A 119 -4.03 -15.82 -19.81
CA LEU A 119 -4.98 -16.51 -18.95
C LEU A 119 -4.33 -17.61 -18.11
N GLU A 120 -3.31 -18.30 -18.62
CA GLU A 120 -2.59 -19.33 -17.87
C GLU A 120 -1.90 -18.75 -16.62
N THR A 121 -1.24 -17.59 -16.76
CA THR A 121 -0.60 -16.89 -15.65
C THR A 121 -1.62 -16.43 -14.63
N ILE A 122 -2.76 -15.87 -15.08
CA ILE A 122 -3.86 -15.43 -14.22
C ILE A 122 -4.48 -16.63 -13.46
N ASN A 123 -4.68 -17.75 -14.15
CA ASN A 123 -5.22 -18.98 -13.56
C ASN A 123 -4.27 -19.57 -12.52
N ASN A 124 -2.96 -19.60 -12.80
CA ASN A 124 -1.96 -20.03 -11.83
C ASN A 124 -1.92 -19.11 -10.61
N PHE A 125 -1.91 -17.79 -10.82
CA PHE A 125 -1.92 -16.80 -9.75
C PHE A 125 -3.15 -16.96 -8.83
N TYR A 126 -4.34 -17.15 -9.41
CA TYR A 126 -5.56 -17.33 -8.63
C TYR A 126 -5.59 -18.65 -7.83
N ARG A 127 -5.03 -19.73 -8.39
CA ARG A 127 -4.94 -21.03 -7.68
C ARG A 127 -4.01 -20.98 -6.48
N VAL A 128 -2.87 -20.29 -6.62
CA VAL A 128 -1.85 -20.18 -5.57
C VAL A 128 -2.27 -19.15 -4.52
N THR A 129 -2.64 -17.94 -4.95
CA THR A 129 -2.78 -16.80 -4.04
C THR A 129 -4.21 -16.62 -3.51
N ARG A 130 -5.21 -17.23 -4.18
CA ARG A 130 -6.63 -17.19 -3.81
C ARG A 130 -7.12 -15.78 -3.41
N PRO A 131 -6.83 -14.73 -4.21
CA PRO A 131 -7.15 -13.37 -3.82
C PRO A 131 -8.67 -13.15 -3.74
N PHE A 132 -9.09 -12.26 -2.85
CA PHE A 132 -10.45 -11.75 -2.80
C PHE A 132 -10.63 -10.54 -3.75
N GLY A 133 -11.85 -10.32 -4.26
CA GLY A 133 -12.16 -9.23 -5.20
C GLY A 133 -12.90 -9.68 -6.46
N PHE A 134 -12.71 -8.96 -7.57
CA PHE A 134 -13.43 -9.13 -8.84
C PHE A 134 -12.89 -10.29 -9.70
N TRP A 135 -12.62 -11.45 -9.10
CA TRP A 135 -12.02 -12.61 -9.78
C TRP A 135 -13.04 -13.59 -10.39
N GLY A 136 -14.29 -13.15 -10.58
CA GLY A 136 -15.40 -14.02 -10.98
C GLY A 136 -15.17 -14.77 -12.30
N VAL A 137 -14.47 -14.18 -13.26
CA VAL A 137 -14.17 -14.79 -14.57
C VAL A 137 -13.29 -16.04 -14.41
N VAL A 138 -12.24 -15.94 -13.59
CA VAL A 138 -11.29 -17.02 -13.32
C VAL A 138 -11.89 -18.05 -12.37
N ARG A 139 -12.62 -17.58 -11.35
CA ARG A 139 -13.25 -18.43 -10.35
C ARG A 139 -14.24 -19.42 -10.96
N LYS A 140 -15.04 -18.99 -11.95
CA LYS A 140 -16.02 -19.85 -12.65
C LYS A 140 -15.38 -21.00 -13.42
N GLN A 141 -14.09 -20.94 -13.74
CA GLN A 141 -13.37 -22.00 -14.45
C GLN A 141 -12.95 -23.16 -13.52
N LEU A 142 -13.07 -23.01 -12.20
CA LEU A 142 -12.69 -24.03 -11.23
C LEU A 142 -13.86 -24.96 -10.86
N PRO A 143 -13.59 -26.20 -10.43
CA PRO A 143 -14.59 -27.09 -9.83
C PRO A 143 -15.32 -26.46 -8.63
N THR A 144 -16.61 -26.75 -8.48
CA THR A 144 -17.50 -26.17 -7.45
C THR A 144 -17.00 -26.43 -6.02
N ASN A 145 -16.42 -27.60 -5.74
CA ASN A 145 -15.84 -27.93 -4.44
C ASN A 145 -14.66 -27.01 -4.06
N ILE A 146 -13.80 -26.67 -5.02
CA ILE A 146 -12.66 -25.75 -4.80
C ILE A 146 -13.17 -24.31 -4.65
N GLN A 147 -14.15 -23.92 -5.47
CA GLN A 147 -14.76 -22.58 -5.36
C GLN A 147 -15.38 -22.32 -3.99
N ALA A 148 -15.99 -23.33 -3.36
CA ALA A 148 -16.58 -23.22 -2.03
C ALA A 148 -15.51 -23.06 -0.94
N LYS A 149 -14.41 -23.82 -1.03
CA LYS A 149 -13.26 -23.71 -0.11
C LYS A 149 -12.64 -22.32 -0.14
N ILE A 150 -12.34 -21.81 -1.34
CA ILE A 150 -11.78 -20.45 -1.53
C ILE A 150 -12.74 -19.39 -0.98
N GLN A 151 -14.05 -19.54 -1.15
CA GLN A 151 -15.00 -18.57 -0.61
C GLN A 151 -15.05 -18.56 0.92
N ALA A 152 -14.96 -19.74 1.54
CA ALA A 152 -14.92 -19.84 2.99
C ALA A 152 -13.64 -19.21 3.57
N GLU A 153 -12.50 -19.40 2.88
CA GLU A 153 -11.23 -18.75 3.19
C GLU A 153 -11.33 -17.23 3.03
N ASN A 154 -11.74 -16.74 1.86
CA ASN A 154 -11.91 -15.31 1.59
C ASN A 154 -12.86 -14.63 2.58
N ARG A 155 -13.94 -15.30 3.02
CA ARG A 155 -14.87 -14.74 4.01
C ARG A 155 -14.18 -14.54 5.36
N ARG A 156 -13.36 -15.50 5.80
CA ARG A 156 -12.57 -15.37 7.03
C ARG A 156 -11.51 -14.30 6.90
N ASP A 157 -10.84 -14.20 5.75
CA ASP A 157 -9.83 -13.17 5.50
C ASP A 157 -10.43 -11.76 5.49
N ILE A 158 -11.62 -11.58 4.91
CA ILE A 158 -12.33 -10.29 4.97
C ILE A 158 -12.70 -9.94 6.42
N MET A 159 -13.23 -10.90 7.18
CA MET A 159 -13.53 -10.68 8.60
C MET A 159 -12.27 -10.37 9.41
N GLY A 160 -11.18 -11.08 9.14
CA GLY A 160 -9.87 -10.84 9.73
C GLY A 160 -9.33 -9.46 9.37
N ALA A 161 -9.44 -9.03 8.11
CA ALA A 161 -9.02 -7.71 7.67
C ALA A 161 -9.79 -6.59 8.38
N LEU A 162 -11.11 -6.75 8.56
CA LEU A 162 -11.94 -5.78 9.29
C LEU A 162 -11.55 -5.64 10.77
N ILE A 163 -11.01 -6.69 11.40
CA ILE A 163 -10.48 -6.65 12.78
C ILE A 163 -9.03 -6.15 12.78
N ALA A 164 -8.24 -6.53 11.77
CA ALA A 164 -6.84 -6.15 11.62
C ALA A 164 -6.65 -4.65 11.41
N THR A 165 -7.56 -3.98 10.69
CA THR A 165 -7.49 -2.53 10.48
C THR A 165 -7.56 -1.73 11.79
N PRO A 166 -8.58 -1.86 12.65
CA PRO A 166 -8.59 -1.19 13.95
C PRO A 166 -7.48 -1.71 14.87
N TRP A 167 -7.10 -2.99 14.78
CA TRP A 167 -5.98 -3.53 15.56
C TRP A 167 -4.67 -2.79 15.26
N GLN A 168 -4.37 -2.56 13.97
CA GLN A 168 -3.18 -1.84 13.54
C GLN A 168 -3.22 -0.36 13.93
N LEU A 169 -4.40 0.27 13.83
CA LEU A 169 -4.59 1.66 14.26
C LEU A 169 -4.37 1.81 15.77
N VAL A 170 -4.93 0.90 16.57
CA VAL A 170 -4.77 0.90 18.04
C VAL A 170 -3.30 0.68 18.41
N LEU A 171 -2.59 -0.23 17.74
CA LEU A 171 -1.16 -0.45 17.96
C LEU A 171 -0.33 0.83 17.73
N PHE A 172 -0.63 1.55 16.65
CA PHE A 172 0.04 2.82 16.34
C PHE A 172 -0.28 3.91 17.38
N LEU A 173 -1.56 4.10 17.69
CA LEU A 173 -2.01 5.08 18.68
C LEU A 173 -1.43 4.79 20.08
N MET A 174 -1.34 3.52 20.45
CA MET A 174 -0.74 3.09 21.71
C MET A 174 0.72 3.55 21.83
N GLY A 175 1.50 3.45 20.75
CA GLY A 175 2.87 3.98 20.71
C GLY A 175 2.94 5.50 20.93
N ILE A 176 2.03 6.26 20.30
CA ILE A 176 1.94 7.71 20.48
C ILE A 176 1.57 8.06 21.94
N MET A 177 0.58 7.38 22.51
CA MET A 177 0.12 7.64 23.89
C MET A 177 1.19 7.33 24.93
N LEU A 178 1.98 6.28 24.70
CA LEU A 178 3.14 5.94 25.53
C LEU A 178 4.18 7.07 25.48
N MET A 179 4.49 7.59 24.28
CA MET A 179 5.43 8.70 24.12
C MET A 179 4.93 10.00 24.78
N MET A 180 3.62 10.26 24.69
CA MET A 180 2.96 11.42 25.30
C MET A 180 2.72 11.27 26.81
N LYS A 181 3.08 10.12 27.41
CA LYS A 181 2.88 9.79 28.83
C LYS A 181 1.41 9.85 29.29
N GLN A 182 0.47 9.57 28.39
CA GLN A 182 -0.96 9.51 28.70
C GLN A 182 -1.37 8.10 29.12
N TRP A 183 -1.11 7.75 30.38
CA TRP A 183 -1.26 6.38 30.90
C TRP A 183 -2.70 5.86 30.88
N ASP A 184 -3.70 6.73 31.10
CA ASP A 184 -5.12 6.34 31.10
C ASP A 184 -5.56 5.86 29.71
N ASN A 185 -5.28 6.68 28.69
CA ASN A 185 -5.57 6.35 27.29
C ASN A 185 -4.78 5.14 26.82
N PHE A 186 -3.53 5.00 27.27
CA PHE A 186 -2.70 3.82 26.98
C PHE A 186 -3.33 2.54 27.53
N GLY A 187 -3.83 2.56 28.77
CA GLY A 187 -4.49 1.39 29.37
C GLY A 187 -5.73 0.94 28.60
N ILE A 188 -6.56 1.90 28.16
CA ILE A 188 -7.74 1.61 27.33
C ILE A 188 -7.33 1.00 25.98
N LEU A 189 -6.37 1.62 25.30
CA LEU A 189 -5.88 1.13 24.01
C LEU A 189 -5.21 -0.25 24.13
N LEU A 190 -4.47 -0.52 25.20
CA LEU A 190 -3.89 -1.83 25.49
C LEU A 190 -4.97 -2.90 25.64
N LEU A 191 -6.05 -2.60 26.36
CA LEU A 191 -7.18 -3.52 26.52
C LEU A 191 -7.85 -3.80 25.16
N ILE A 192 -8.14 -2.76 24.37
CA ILE A 192 -8.71 -2.91 23.02
C ILE A 192 -7.78 -3.74 22.14
N PHE A 193 -6.47 -3.48 22.19
CA PHE A 193 -5.47 -4.23 21.44
C PHE A 193 -5.48 -5.73 21.79
N ILE A 194 -5.55 -6.07 23.09
CA ILE A 194 -5.63 -7.46 23.54
C ILE A 194 -6.93 -8.12 23.04
N LEU A 195 -8.07 -7.44 23.16
CA LEU A 195 -9.36 -7.96 22.68
C LEU A 195 -9.35 -8.22 21.17
N LEU A 196 -8.82 -7.27 20.38
CA LEU A 196 -8.70 -7.41 18.93
C LEU A 196 -7.68 -8.51 18.55
N SER A 197 -6.60 -8.68 19.32
CA SER A 197 -5.63 -9.77 19.13
C SER A 197 -6.29 -11.14 19.35
N ILE A 198 -7.12 -11.27 20.37
CA ILE A 198 -7.91 -12.48 20.63
C ILE A 198 -8.90 -12.71 19.48
N GLY A 199 -9.58 -11.65 19.01
CA GLY A 199 -10.46 -11.71 17.85
C GLY A 199 -9.74 -12.26 16.61
N LEU A 200 -8.59 -11.68 16.27
CA LEU A 200 -7.75 -12.11 15.14
C LEU A 200 -7.27 -13.55 15.28
N TYR A 201 -6.92 -13.97 16.49
CA TYR A 201 -6.51 -15.34 16.76
C TYR A 201 -7.61 -16.33 16.35
N PHE A 202 -8.85 -16.05 16.75
CA PHE A 202 -9.99 -16.92 16.44
C PHE A 202 -10.47 -16.81 15.00
N THR A 203 -10.47 -15.62 14.40
CA THR A 203 -11.02 -15.43 13.05
C THR A 203 -10.05 -15.85 11.95
N TRP A 204 -8.75 -15.65 12.16
CA TRP A 204 -7.73 -15.82 11.13
C TRP A 204 -6.64 -16.82 11.54
N PHE A 205 -5.93 -16.59 12.64
CA PHE A 205 -4.74 -17.38 12.99
C PHE A 205 -5.01 -18.88 13.12
N ARG A 206 -6.14 -19.26 13.70
CA ARG A 206 -6.52 -20.66 13.90
C ARG A 206 -6.75 -21.45 12.60
N TYR A 207 -7.09 -20.75 11.52
CA TYR A 207 -7.47 -21.36 10.24
C TYR A 207 -6.38 -21.29 9.18
N LEU A 208 -5.20 -20.76 9.53
CA LEU A 208 -4.03 -20.88 8.67
C LEU A 208 -3.62 -22.35 8.61
N ASP A 209 -3.60 -22.90 7.40
CA ASP A 209 -3.02 -24.20 7.13
C ASP A 209 -1.54 -24.15 7.55
N LYS A 210 -1.09 -25.12 8.34
CA LYS A 210 0.33 -25.31 8.62
C LYS A 210 0.98 -25.72 7.31
N ILE A 211 1.82 -24.82 6.77
CA ILE A 211 2.70 -25.09 5.62
C ILE A 211 3.74 -26.12 6.04
#